data_AF-A0A959XMF0-F1
#
_entry.id   AF-A0A959XMF0-F1
#
_cell.length_a   1.000
_cell.length_b   1.000
_cell.length_c   1.000
_cell.angle_alpha   90.00
_cell.angle_beta   90.00
_cell.angle_gamma   90.00
#
_symmetry.space_group_name_H-M   'P 1'
#
loop_
_entity.id
_entity.type
_entity.pdbx_description
1 polymer ?
#
loop_
_entity_poly.entity_id
_entity_poly.type
_entity_poly.pdbx_seq_one_letter_code
_entity_poly.pdbx_strand_id
1 'polypeptide(L)'
;MSTQAPVDPQARRVLRWGWWLYALLPVAFVAASLLGGWLLSLQGYDGTEPDLPTSAALLAGLPAVLVLVSPMVASAWCGRRAETLGDPRGRALWLVSALVVVLLVGLNLVQVVVRAVTGG
;
A
#
# COMPACT_ATOMS: atom_id res chain seq x y z
N MET A 1 -30.19 -9.82 -25.56
CA MET A 1 -29.59 -8.49 -25.75
C MET A 1 -29.75 -7.73 -24.44
N SER A 2 -28.79 -7.87 -23.52
CA SER A 2 -28.88 -7.31 -22.17
C SER A 2 -28.55 -5.82 -22.23
N THR A 3 -29.59 -5.00 -22.14
CA THR A 3 -29.51 -3.55 -21.93
C THR A 3 -28.79 -3.31 -20.61
N GLN A 4 -27.47 -3.10 -20.65
CA GLN A 4 -26.75 -2.64 -19.47
C GLN A 4 -27.30 -1.26 -19.11
N ALA A 5 -27.91 -1.16 -17.92
CA ALA A 5 -28.33 0.11 -17.38
C ALA A 5 -27.14 1.09 -17.44
N PRO A 6 -27.34 2.35 -17.84
CA PRO A 6 -26.25 3.30 -18.00
C PRO A 6 -25.54 3.47 -16.65
N VAL A 7 -24.29 3.00 -16.57
CA VAL A 7 -23.42 3.17 -15.40
C VAL A 7 -23.31 4.66 -15.08
N ASP A 8 -23.51 5.04 -13.81
CA ASP A 8 -23.43 6.42 -13.37
C ASP A 8 -22.08 7.07 -13.80
N PRO A 9 -22.10 8.23 -14.49
CA PRO A 9 -20.88 8.98 -14.81
C PRO A 9 -19.96 9.22 -13.60
N GLN A 10 -20.54 9.40 -12.41
CA GLN A 10 -19.82 9.56 -11.15
C GLN A 10 -19.06 8.27 -10.77
N ALA A 11 -19.66 7.10 -10.95
CA ALA A 11 -19.00 5.81 -10.70
C ALA A 11 -17.75 5.65 -11.58
N ARG A 12 -17.87 6.01 -12.87
CA ARG A 12 -16.74 5.97 -13.82
C ARG A 12 -15.62 6.93 -13.45
N ARG A 13 -15.95 8.13 -12.97
CA ARG A 13 -14.95 9.12 -12.54
C ARG A 13 -14.20 8.62 -11.30
N VAL A 14 -14.92 8.10 -10.30
CA VAL A 14 -14.32 7.53 -9.08
C VAL A 14 -13.42 6.34 -9.41
N LEU A 15 -13.88 5.44 -10.29
CA LEU A 15 -13.08 4.30 -10.73
C LEU A 15 -11.78 4.73 -11.43
N ARG A 16 -11.85 5.76 -12.29
CA ARG A 16 -10.67 6.30 -12.98
C ARG A 16 -9.64 6.88 -12.00
N TRP A 17 -10.09 7.60 -10.97
CA TRP A 17 -9.22 8.07 -9.90
C TRP A 17 -8.61 6.92 -9.09
N GLY A 18 -9.39 5.88 -8.80
CA GLY A 18 -8.90 4.68 -8.13
C GLY A 18 -7.75 4.00 -8.89
N TRP A 19 -7.86 3.87 -10.21
CA TRP A 19 -6.78 3.34 -11.05
C TRP A 19 -5.54 4.24 -11.09
N TRP A 20 -5.71 5.56 -11.06
CA TRP A 20 -4.57 6.48 -10.94
C TRP A 20 -3.84 6.30 -9.60
N LEU A 21 -4.59 6.18 -8.49
CA LEU A 21 -4.03 5.89 -7.18
C LEU A 21 -3.35 4.51 -7.12
N TYR A 22 -3.92 3.51 -7.79
CA TYR A 22 -3.28 2.21 -7.93
C TYR A 22 -1.96 2.30 -8.71
N ALA A 23 -1.94 3.07 -9.82
CA ALA A 23 -0.75 3.29 -10.63
C ALA A 23 0.34 4.11 -9.91
N LEU A 24 0.00 4.78 -8.80
CA LEU A 24 0.96 5.45 -7.92
C LEU A 24 1.76 4.49 -7.02
N LEU A 25 1.44 3.18 -7.00
CA LEU A 25 2.18 2.19 -6.21
C LEU A 25 3.70 2.20 -6.43
N PRO A 26 4.22 2.19 -7.68
CA PRO A 26 5.65 2.15 -7.90
C PRO A 26 6.33 3.42 -7.37
N VAL A 27 5.66 4.56 -7.49
CA VAL A 27 6.14 5.84 -6.97
C VAL A 27 6.18 5.83 -5.45
N ALA A 28 5.12 5.32 -4.81
CA ALA A 28 5.07 5.17 -3.35
C ALA A 28 6.10 4.15 -2.84
N PHE A 29 6.39 3.10 -3.62
CA PHE A 29 7.45 2.14 -3.32
C PHE A 29 8.82 2.81 -3.32
N VAL A 30 9.16 3.54 -4.39
CA VAL A 30 10.42 4.29 -4.46
C VAL A 30 10.51 5.30 -3.31
N ALA A 31 9.43 6.04 -3.05
CA ALA A 31 9.38 6.99 -1.94
C ALA A 31 9.60 6.31 -0.58
N ALA A 32 8.95 5.17 -0.33
CA ALA A 32 9.10 4.39 0.90
C ALA A 32 10.52 3.84 1.07
N SER A 33 11.14 3.32 -0.01
CA SER A 33 12.53 2.84 0.03
C SER A 33 13.51 3.96 0.34
N LEU A 34 13.34 5.13 -0.29
CA LEU A 34 14.17 6.31 -0.02
C LEU A 34 13.96 6.81 1.41
N LEU A 35 12.72 6.86 1.88
CA LEU A 35 12.37 7.30 3.22
C LEU A 35 12.97 6.36 4.28
N GLY A 36 12.86 5.05 4.09
CA GLY A 36 13.44 4.05 4.98
C GLY A 36 14.96 4.18 5.09
N GLY A 37 15.66 4.25 3.95
CA GLY A 37 17.11 4.45 3.93
C GLY A 37 17.54 5.78 4.56
N TRP A 38 16.80 6.86 4.28
CA TRP A 38 17.07 8.16 4.85
C TRP A 38 16.88 8.17 6.38
N LEU A 39 15.79 7.62 6.90
CA LEU A 39 15.56 7.52 8.34
C LEU A 39 16.62 6.67 9.05
N LEU A 40 17.13 5.62 8.41
CA LEU A 40 18.24 4.83 8.96
C LEU A 40 19.55 5.62 8.99
N SER A 41 19.84 6.38 7.91
CA SER A 41 21.04 7.23 7.84
C SER A 41 21.07 8.30 8.94
N LEU A 42 19.91 8.87 9.30
CA LEU A 42 19.80 9.83 10.41
C LEU A 42 20.06 9.19 11.77
N GLN A 43 19.85 7.89 11.89
CA GLN A 43 20.10 7.11 13.11
C GLN A 43 21.55 6.60 13.18
N GLY A 44 22.36 6.88 12.16
CA GLY A 44 23.76 6.45 12.08
C GLY A 44 23.94 5.02 11.57
N TYR A 45 22.89 4.37 11.05
CA TYR A 45 22.95 3.03 10.48
C TYR A 45 22.98 3.09 8.96
N ASP A 46 23.86 2.31 8.35
CA ASP A 46 23.77 2.03 6.94
C ASP A 46 22.71 0.95 6.73
N GLY A 47 21.74 1.18 5.83
CA GLY A 47 20.63 0.26 5.59
C GLY A 47 21.00 -1.15 5.09
N THR A 48 22.30 -1.45 5.02
CA THR A 48 22.90 -2.72 4.61
C THR A 48 23.53 -3.46 5.78
N GLU A 49 23.59 -2.87 6.98
CA GLU A 49 24.15 -3.52 8.16
C GLU A 49 23.27 -4.71 8.58
N PRO A 50 23.86 -5.90 8.77
CA PRO A 50 23.11 -7.09 9.17
C PRO A 50 22.57 -6.98 10.60
N ASP A 51 23.21 -6.16 11.45
CA ASP A 51 22.95 -6.06 12.88
C ASP A 51 22.22 -4.74 13.25
N LEU A 52 21.11 -4.45 12.55
CA LEU A 52 20.28 -3.29 12.86
C LEU A 52 19.43 -3.55 14.12
N PRO A 53 19.46 -2.65 15.13
CA PRO A 53 18.59 -2.77 16.28
C PRO A 53 17.11 -2.76 15.85
N THR A 54 16.32 -3.62 16.48
CA THR A 54 14.89 -3.79 16.17
C THR A 54 14.11 -2.48 16.30
N SER A 55 14.46 -1.62 17.26
CA SER A 55 13.86 -0.29 17.44
C SER A 55 14.15 0.66 16.27
N ALA A 56 15.37 0.67 15.75
CA ALA A 56 15.77 1.50 14.62
C ALA A 56 15.07 1.06 13.32
N ALA A 57 15.02 -0.26 13.10
CA ALA A 57 14.29 -0.86 11.99
C ALA A 57 12.79 -0.57 12.04
N LEU A 58 12.17 -0.60 13.23
CA LEU A 58 10.76 -0.25 13.41
C LEU A 58 10.48 1.23 13.16
N LEU A 59 11.32 2.13 13.69
CA LEU A 59 11.16 3.58 13.53
C LEU A 59 11.29 4.03 12.06
N ALA A 60 12.18 3.39 11.29
CA ALA A 60 12.33 3.67 9.86
C ALA A 60 11.28 2.94 9.00
N GLY A 61 10.96 1.69 9.36
CA GLY A 61 10.04 0.84 8.60
C GLY A 61 8.58 1.26 8.70
N LEU A 62 8.09 1.63 9.88
CA LEU A 62 6.69 2.05 10.06
C LEU A 62 6.27 3.19 9.11
N PRO A 63 6.96 4.34 9.09
CA PRO A 63 6.55 5.45 8.24
C PRO A 63 6.72 5.12 6.75
N ALA A 64 7.74 4.33 6.37
CA ALA A 64 7.90 3.85 5.00
C ALA A 64 6.71 2.99 4.55
N VAL A 65 6.27 2.05 5.38
CA VAL A 65 5.09 1.20 5.11
C VAL A 65 3.82 2.03 5.02
N LEU A 66 3.64 3.02 5.89
CA LEU A 66 2.47 3.92 5.84
C LEU A 66 2.41 4.69 4.52
N VAL A 67 3.54 5.23 4.05
CA VAL A 67 3.63 5.90 2.75
C VAL A 67 3.28 4.94 1.62
N LEU A 68 3.82 3.73 1.65
CA LEU A 68 3.59 2.68 0.65
C LEU A 68 2.12 2.22 0.57
N VAL A 69 1.48 2.08 1.73
CA VAL A 69 0.10 1.57 1.84
C VAL A 69 -0.94 2.67 1.57
N SER A 70 -0.61 3.95 1.81
CA SER A 70 -1.53 5.08 1.66
C SER A 70 -2.26 5.16 0.30
N PRO A 71 -1.60 5.06 -0.87
CA PRO A 71 -2.31 5.12 -2.16
C PRO A 71 -3.20 3.89 -2.37
N MET A 72 -2.83 2.74 -1.83
CA MET A 72 -3.60 1.50 -1.98
C MET A 72 -4.89 1.52 -1.16
N VAL A 73 -4.85 2.08 0.04
CA VAL A 73 -6.05 2.30 0.86
C VAL A 73 -7.00 3.27 0.15
N ALA A 74 -6.47 4.36 -0.42
CA ALA A 74 -7.25 5.31 -1.19
C ALA A 74 -7.86 4.67 -2.45
N SER A 75 -7.08 3.86 -3.18
CA SER A 75 -7.54 3.07 -4.34
C SER A 75 -8.66 2.10 -3.96
N ALA A 76 -8.50 1.35 -2.86
CA ALA A 76 -9.51 0.42 -2.36
C ALA A 76 -10.81 1.14 -1.97
N TRP A 77 -10.71 2.31 -1.33
CA TRP A 77 -11.87 3.13 -1.00
C TRP A 77 -12.62 3.62 -2.25
N CYS A 78 -11.89 4.07 -3.28
CA CYS A 78 -12.47 4.41 -4.58
C CYS A 78 -13.16 3.20 -5.25
N GLY A 79 -12.53 2.03 -5.22
CA GLY A 79 -13.12 0.78 -5.76
C GLY A 79 -14.44 0.41 -5.06
N ARG A 80 -14.44 0.41 -3.72
CA ARG A 80 -15.64 0.13 -2.92
C ARG A 80 -16.74 1.17 -3.16
N ARG A 81 -16.38 2.45 -3.30
CA ARG A 81 -17.34 3.52 -3.60
C ARG A 81 -17.92 3.39 -5.01
N ALA A 82 -17.11 3.01 -6.00
CA ALA A 82 -17.58 2.75 -7.36
C ALA A 82 -18.53 1.54 -7.42
N GLU A 83 -18.28 0.50 -6.61
CA GLU A 83 -19.17 -0.65 -6.47
C GLU A 83 -20.52 -0.25 -5.87
N THR A 84 -20.52 0.57 -4.80
CA THR A 84 -21.78 1.08 -4.21
C THR A 84 -22.57 1.98 -5.16
N LEU A 85 -21.91 2.57 -6.17
CA LEU A 85 -22.53 3.38 -7.22
C LEU A 85 -22.98 2.54 -8.44
N GLY A 86 -22.85 1.22 -8.38
CA GLY A 86 -23.38 0.30 -9.40
C GLY A 86 -22.40 -0.11 -10.50
N ASP A 87 -21.11 0.23 -10.41
CA ASP A 87 -20.11 -0.28 -11.36
C ASP A 87 -19.45 -1.56 -10.80
N PRO A 88 -19.71 -2.75 -11.39
CA PRO A 88 -19.15 -4.02 -10.91
C PRO A 88 -17.62 -4.07 -11.02
N ARG A 89 -16.98 -3.21 -11.83
CA ARG A 89 -15.52 -3.11 -11.92
C ARG A 89 -14.90 -2.53 -10.64
N GLY A 90 -15.69 -1.81 -9.82
CA GLY A 90 -15.26 -1.29 -8.53
C GLY A 90 -14.85 -2.41 -7.56
N ARG A 91 -15.55 -3.55 -7.59
CA ARG A 91 -15.25 -4.72 -6.77
C ARG A 91 -13.89 -5.32 -7.08
N ALA A 92 -13.52 -5.41 -8.36
CA ALA A 92 -12.21 -5.90 -8.78
C ALA A 92 -11.09 -5.00 -8.25
N LEU A 93 -11.25 -3.67 -8.39
CA LEU A 93 -10.26 -2.71 -7.90
C LEU A 93 -10.14 -2.75 -6.36
N TRP A 94 -11.26 -2.89 -5.65
CA TRP A 94 -11.26 -3.05 -4.20
C TRP A 94 -10.51 -4.32 -3.77
N LEU A 95 -10.84 -5.48 -4.36
CA LEU A 95 -10.20 -6.76 -4.05
C LEU A 95 -8.69 -6.73 -4.33
N VAL A 96 -8.28 -6.27 -5.50
CA VAL A 96 -6.86 -6.22 -5.89
C VAL A 96 -6.10 -5.26 -4.98
N SER A 97 -6.63 -4.06 -4.71
CA SER A 97 -5.97 -3.09 -3.83
C SER A 97 -5.89 -3.62 -2.39
N ALA A 98 -6.97 -4.22 -1.87
CA ALA A 98 -6.98 -4.81 -0.53
C ALA A 98 -5.98 -5.98 -0.41
N LEU A 99 -5.93 -6.87 -1.41
CA LEU A 99 -4.97 -7.97 -1.44
C LEU A 99 -3.53 -7.45 -1.42
N VAL A 100 -3.23 -6.42 -2.20
CA VAL A 100 -1.90 -5.78 -2.23
C VAL A 100 -1.53 -5.18 -0.88
N VAL A 101 -2.46 -4.50 -0.20
CA VAL A 101 -2.24 -3.98 1.18
C VAL A 101 -1.95 -5.12 2.15
N VAL A 102 -2.79 -6.15 2.16
CA VAL A 102 -2.62 -7.30 3.06
C VAL A 102 -1.28 -7.99 2.81
N LEU A 103 -0.89 -8.17 1.55
CA LEU A 103 0.39 -8.76 1.18
C LEU A 103 1.56 -7.89 1.64
N LEU A 104 1.54 -6.58 1.38
CA LEU A 104 2.59 -5.64 1.78
C LEU A 104 2.75 -5.58 3.30
N VAL A 105 1.64 -5.41 4.02
CA VAL A 105 1.65 -5.35 5.48
C VAL A 105 2.05 -6.70 6.08
N GLY A 106 1.56 -7.81 5.51
CA GLY A 106 1.91 -9.17 5.93
C GLY A 106 3.40 -9.47 5.74
N LEU A 107 3.98 -9.13 4.59
CA LEU A 107 5.42 -9.28 4.34
C LEU A 107 6.26 -8.45 5.33
N ASN A 108 5.84 -7.20 5.60
CA ASN A 108 6.53 -6.35 6.58
C ASN A 108 6.40 -6.91 8.01
N LEU A 109 5.22 -7.41 8.39
CA LEU A 109 5.00 -8.05 9.69
C LEU A 109 5.84 -9.31 9.86
N VAL A 110 5.94 -10.16 8.84
CA VAL A 110 6.79 -11.35 8.88
C VAL A 110 8.24 -10.96 9.11
N GLN A 111 8.75 -9.91 8.46
CA GLN A 111 10.11 -9.42 8.72
C GLN A 111 10.30 -8.97 10.18
N VAL A 112 9.33 -8.25 10.75
CA VAL A 112 9.36 -7.81 12.15
C VAL A 112 9.31 -9.01 13.10
N VAL A 113 8.42 -9.97 12.86
CA VAL A 113 8.25 -11.16 13.70
C VAL A 113 9.47 -12.07 13.62
N VAL A 114 10.00 -12.31 12.41
CA VAL A 114 11.23 -13.08 12.24
C VAL A 114 12.37 -12.39 13.00
N ARG A 115 12.58 -11.08 12.84
CA ARG A 115 13.58 -10.33 13.62
C ARG A 115 13.37 -10.46 15.12
N ALA A 116 12.13 -10.38 15.61
CA ALA A 116 11.83 -10.52 17.03
C ALA A 116 12.07 -11.95 17.56
N VAL A 117 11.93 -12.98 16.73
CA VAL A 117 12.11 -14.39 17.10
C VAL A 117 13.57 -14.85 16.95
N THR A 118 14.29 -14.36 15.93
CA THR A 118 15.70 -14.74 15.66
C THR A 118 16.72 -13.77 16.27
N GLY A 119 16.29 -12.64 16.81
CA GLY A 119 17.13 -11.55 17.30
C GLY A 119 16.79 -11.12 18.73
N GLY A 120 16.92 -12.06 19.66
CA GLY A 120 17.01 -11.83 21.11
C GLY A 120 18.22 -12.55 21.67
#